data_AF-A0A7S3CWP3-F1
#
_entry.id   AF-A0A7S3CWP3-F1
#
_cell.length_a   1.000
_cell.length_b   1.000
_cell.length_c   1.000
_cell.angle_alpha   90.00
_cell.angle_beta   90.00
_cell.angle_gamma   90.00
#
_symmetry.space_group_name_H-M   'P 1'
#
loop_
_entity.id
_entity.type
_entity.pdbx_description
1 polymer ?
#
loop_
_entity_poly.entity_id
_entity_poly.type
_entity_poly.pdbx_seq_one_letter_code
_entity_poly.pdbx_strand_id
1 'polypeptide(L)'
;ESHGMEKKRRIRKSSPLGSLSGWDLTSFVVKEFDDLRQEMFAMQLLEVCAEIFKREDSGQWLKTYGIVSISSSAGFIEGINDARSLDDAKKVLMAASSRSAADDGEEGGGGGRERKVGRQSGGQGPTILDILSDGKPSPEELNRRRINFAVSLATYSIICYVFHIKDRHNGNIMIDRDGHIIHIDFGFFLSRRNTPGQISFEKAPFKLSDDAFEAVGGPAKDEVYQLFEETAIEAFLHIRRNAHILVRLIEITMRGFPTLPCFAGGEEVLNEFVDRLQLSADATKRRFDGGKTMQWIREEKEKWSQSQSQREKDRQQGEEYVKKLIGKSHGNWFTRKYDLYQYMTNGILM
;
A
#
# COMPACT_ATOMS: atom_id res chain seq x y z
N GLU A 1 -5.15 -16.55 20.16
CA GLU A 1 -6.37 -15.74 19.91
C GLU A 1 -5.96 -14.33 19.48
N SER A 2 -6.79 -13.63 18.68
CA SER A 2 -6.43 -12.27 18.24
C SER A 2 -6.61 -11.24 19.33
N HIS A 3 -5.71 -10.24 19.41
CA HIS A 3 -5.81 -9.13 20.36
C HIS A 3 -7.09 -8.33 20.11
N GLY A 4 -7.54 -8.24 18.85
CA GLY A 4 -8.86 -7.71 18.48
C GLY A 4 -10.02 -8.55 19.01
N MET A 5 -9.98 -9.88 18.86
CA MET A 5 -10.98 -10.82 19.39
C MET A 5 -11.02 -10.83 20.91
N GLU A 6 -9.85 -10.76 21.55
CA GLU A 6 -9.73 -10.67 23.01
C GLU A 6 -10.31 -9.34 23.53
N LYS A 7 -9.97 -8.22 22.88
CA LYS A 7 -10.54 -6.91 23.19
C LYS A 7 -12.06 -6.92 22.99
N LYS A 8 -12.56 -7.46 21.86
CA LYS A 8 -13.99 -7.61 21.58
C LYS A 8 -14.68 -8.43 22.66
N ARG A 9 -14.14 -9.59 23.02
CA ARG A 9 -14.68 -10.46 24.09
C ARG A 9 -14.69 -9.76 25.45
N ARG A 10 -13.60 -9.07 25.80
CA ARG A 10 -13.48 -8.31 27.05
C ARG A 10 -14.53 -7.19 27.12
N ILE A 11 -14.65 -6.39 26.07
CA ILE A 11 -15.61 -5.29 26.02
C ILE A 11 -17.06 -5.80 25.98
N ARG A 12 -17.32 -6.92 25.28
CA ARG A 12 -18.66 -7.56 25.27
C ARG A 12 -19.12 -7.92 26.67
N LYS A 13 -18.23 -8.50 27.49
CA LYS A 13 -18.54 -8.89 28.88
C LYS A 13 -18.93 -7.70 29.77
N SER A 14 -18.32 -6.54 29.54
CA SER A 14 -18.60 -5.31 30.29
C SER A 14 -19.68 -4.44 29.65
N SER A 15 -20.16 -4.77 28.44
CA SER A 15 -21.13 -3.95 27.72
C SER A 15 -22.55 -4.25 28.22
N PRO A 16 -23.35 -3.23 28.57
CA PRO A 16 -24.76 -3.41 28.88
C PRO A 16 -25.57 -4.04 27.73
N LEU A 17 -25.07 -3.93 26.50
CA LEU A 17 -25.68 -4.46 25.28
C LEU A 17 -25.00 -5.75 24.78
N GLY A 18 -24.04 -6.30 25.51
CA GLY A 18 -23.21 -7.42 25.06
C GLY A 18 -24.00 -8.73 24.85
N SER A 19 -25.17 -8.87 25.46
CA SER A 19 -26.05 -10.03 25.31
C SER A 19 -26.86 -10.03 24.00
N LEU A 20 -26.90 -8.91 23.26
CA LEU A 20 -27.64 -8.83 22.01
C LEU A 20 -27.02 -9.74 20.93
N SER A 21 -27.88 -10.39 20.15
CA SER A 21 -27.48 -11.37 19.11
C SER A 21 -26.70 -10.74 17.95
N GLY A 22 -26.88 -9.44 17.70
CA GLY A 22 -26.15 -8.67 16.69
C GLY A 22 -25.07 -7.74 17.25
N TRP A 23 -24.66 -7.90 18.51
CA TRP A 23 -23.64 -7.02 19.10
C TRP A 23 -22.29 -7.18 18.38
N ASP A 24 -21.71 -6.05 17.96
CA ASP A 24 -20.38 -5.99 17.39
C ASP A 24 -19.58 -4.80 17.97
N LEU A 25 -18.27 -4.84 17.79
CA LEU A 25 -17.34 -3.80 18.19
C LEU A 25 -16.54 -3.34 16.99
N THR A 26 -16.73 -2.08 16.61
CA THR A 26 -15.92 -1.39 15.61
C THR A 26 -15.14 -0.27 16.28
N SER A 27 -13.96 0.03 15.74
CA SER A 27 -13.14 1.17 16.17
C SER A 27 -13.11 2.23 15.07
N PHE A 28 -13.05 3.49 15.47
CA PHE A 28 -12.91 4.62 14.56
C PHE A 28 -11.85 5.57 15.09
N VAL A 29 -11.07 6.14 14.19
CA VAL A 29 -10.20 7.30 14.45
C VAL A 29 -11.01 8.55 14.15
N VAL A 30 -11.06 9.45 15.12
CA VAL A 30 -11.63 10.80 14.93
C VAL A 30 -10.49 11.73 14.56
N LYS A 31 -10.56 12.32 13.37
CA LYS A 31 -9.62 13.36 12.95
C LYS A 31 -10.33 14.71 13.03
N GLU A 32 -9.79 15.61 13.84
CA GLU A 32 -10.19 17.00 13.93
C GLU A 32 -9.12 17.88 13.28
N PHE A 33 -9.53 18.97 12.66
CA PHE A 33 -8.71 19.93 11.93
C PHE A 33 -8.11 19.44 10.59
N ASP A 34 -8.57 18.28 10.11
CA ASP A 34 -8.17 17.70 8.81
C ASP A 34 -9.35 17.60 7.84
N ASP A 35 -9.09 17.92 6.57
CA ASP A 35 -10.04 17.72 5.48
C ASP A 35 -9.91 16.31 4.89
N LEU A 36 -10.84 15.41 5.25
CA LEU A 36 -10.80 14.01 4.83
C LEU A 36 -11.38 13.76 3.43
N ARG A 37 -11.89 14.79 2.74
CA ARG A 37 -12.50 14.61 1.40
C ARG A 37 -11.51 14.01 0.40
N GLN A 38 -10.23 14.37 0.53
CA GLN A 38 -9.17 13.84 -0.31
C GLN A 38 -8.90 12.36 -0.03
N GLU A 39 -8.74 11.97 1.24
CA GLU A 39 -8.54 10.56 1.63
C GLU A 39 -9.78 9.71 1.28
N MET A 40 -10.98 10.25 1.48
CA MET A 40 -12.25 9.60 1.10
C MET A 40 -12.31 9.35 -0.42
N PHE A 41 -11.87 10.31 -1.22
CA PHE A 41 -11.80 10.12 -2.67
C PHE A 41 -10.76 9.06 -3.07
N ALA A 42 -9.61 9.00 -2.38
CA ALA A 42 -8.64 7.93 -2.59
C ALA A 42 -9.27 6.55 -2.29
N MET A 43 -10.01 6.41 -1.18
CA MET A 43 -10.73 5.17 -0.86
C MET A 43 -11.73 4.78 -1.96
N GLN A 44 -12.47 5.73 -2.50
CA GLN A 44 -13.41 5.47 -3.59
C GLN A 44 -12.71 4.92 -4.85
N LEU A 45 -11.51 5.43 -5.19
CA LEU A 45 -10.73 4.89 -6.30
C LEU A 45 -10.25 3.46 -6.01
N LEU A 46 -9.82 3.18 -4.77
CA LEU A 46 -9.42 1.84 -4.35
C LEU A 46 -10.60 0.86 -4.37
N GLU A 47 -11.80 1.29 -3.97
CA GLU A 47 -13.01 0.48 -4.04
C GLU A 47 -13.35 0.10 -5.49
N VAL A 48 -13.21 1.04 -6.43
CA VAL A 48 -13.40 0.75 -7.86
C VAL A 48 -12.35 -0.27 -8.34
N CYS A 49 -11.09 -0.13 -7.95
CA CYS A 49 -10.05 -1.11 -8.28
C CYS A 49 -10.34 -2.49 -7.66
N ALA A 50 -10.76 -2.55 -6.40
CA ALA A 50 -11.13 -3.80 -5.74
C ALA A 50 -12.28 -4.50 -6.46
N GLU A 51 -13.30 -3.75 -6.89
CA GLU A 51 -14.42 -4.29 -7.66
C GLU A 51 -13.99 -4.75 -9.07
N ILE A 52 -13.04 -4.05 -9.71
CA ILE A 52 -12.45 -4.50 -10.98
C ILE A 52 -11.77 -5.87 -10.78
N PHE A 53 -10.89 -6.00 -9.80
CA PHE A 53 -10.17 -7.26 -9.54
C PHE A 53 -11.11 -8.40 -9.16
N LYS A 54 -12.14 -8.11 -8.36
CA LYS A 54 -13.17 -9.09 -7.98
C LYS A 54 -13.95 -9.61 -9.19
N ARG A 55 -14.25 -8.77 -10.17
CA ARG A 55 -15.00 -9.17 -11.39
C ARG A 55 -14.17 -10.02 -12.34
N GLU A 56 -12.86 -9.79 -12.38
CA GLU A 56 -11.94 -10.53 -13.24
C GLU A 56 -11.44 -11.84 -12.59
N ASP A 57 -11.75 -12.06 -11.30
CA ASP A 57 -11.36 -13.25 -10.51
C ASP A 57 -9.84 -13.51 -10.55
N SER A 58 -9.06 -12.43 -10.45
CA SER A 58 -7.64 -12.41 -10.81
C SER A 58 -6.69 -12.51 -9.61
N GLY A 59 -7.21 -12.80 -8.41
CA GLY A 59 -6.42 -13.09 -7.21
C GLY A 59 -5.75 -11.90 -6.51
N GLN A 60 -5.89 -10.67 -7.02
CA GLN A 60 -5.36 -9.49 -6.33
C GLN A 60 -6.06 -9.28 -5.00
N TRP A 61 -5.30 -8.80 -4.02
CA TRP A 61 -5.80 -8.49 -2.69
C TRP A 61 -5.67 -7.00 -2.43
N LEU A 62 -6.80 -6.34 -2.12
CA LEU A 62 -6.85 -4.93 -1.80
C LEU A 62 -7.86 -4.70 -0.67
N LYS A 63 -7.39 -4.09 0.43
CA LYS A 63 -8.25 -3.72 1.56
C LYS A 63 -8.65 -2.26 1.45
N THR A 64 -9.95 -2.00 1.44
CA THR A 64 -10.54 -0.68 1.64
C THR A 64 -11.08 -0.56 3.06
N TYR A 65 -11.23 0.67 3.54
CA TYR A 65 -11.76 0.98 4.86
C TYR A 65 -12.59 2.27 4.79
N GLY A 66 -13.59 2.38 5.64
CA GLY A 66 -14.53 3.50 5.63
C GLY A 66 -13.88 4.82 6.03
N ILE A 67 -14.09 5.86 5.23
CA ILE A 67 -13.76 7.25 5.59
C ILE A 67 -15.01 8.09 5.38
N VAL A 68 -15.37 8.87 6.39
CA VAL A 68 -16.51 9.78 6.35
C VAL A 68 -16.05 11.18 6.73
N SER A 69 -16.05 12.09 5.76
CA SER A 69 -15.88 13.53 6.01
C SER A 69 -17.20 14.11 6.48
N ILE A 70 -17.25 14.66 7.69
CA ILE A 70 -18.48 15.28 8.25
C ILE A 70 -18.47 16.81 8.08
N SER A 71 -17.30 17.42 7.92
CA SER A 71 -17.13 18.82 7.58
C SER A 71 -15.87 19.00 6.72
N SER A 72 -15.50 20.24 6.42
CA SER A 72 -14.23 20.59 5.77
C SER A 72 -13.00 20.46 6.66
N SER A 73 -13.17 20.06 7.93
CA SER A 73 -12.10 20.00 8.92
C SER A 73 -12.30 18.90 9.97
N ALA A 74 -13.17 17.93 9.69
CA ALA A 74 -13.43 16.84 10.61
C ALA A 74 -13.99 15.61 9.87
N GLY A 75 -13.69 14.44 10.41
CA GLY A 75 -14.27 13.19 9.94
C GLY A 75 -13.85 11.97 10.74
N PHE A 76 -14.36 10.83 10.32
CA PHE A 76 -14.10 9.52 10.91
C PHE A 76 -13.37 8.63 9.92
N ILE A 77 -12.43 7.85 10.42
CA ILE A 77 -11.74 6.79 9.67
C ILE A 77 -11.98 5.48 10.41
N GLU A 78 -12.43 4.45 9.70
CA GLU A 78 -12.56 3.11 10.25
C GLU A 78 -11.20 2.58 10.69
N GLY A 79 -11.12 2.09 11.93
CA GLY A 79 -9.93 1.46 12.45
C GLY A 79 -9.75 0.05 11.89
N ILE A 80 -8.58 -0.21 11.30
CA ILE A 80 -8.24 -1.54 10.81
C ILE A 80 -7.92 -2.45 11.98
N ASN A 81 -8.81 -3.40 12.23
CA ASN A 81 -8.64 -4.37 13.31
C ASN A 81 -7.57 -5.42 12.92
N ASP A 82 -6.88 -5.95 13.94
CA ASP A 82 -5.92 -7.05 13.80
C ASP A 82 -4.75 -6.81 12.84
N ALA A 83 -4.44 -5.54 12.55
CA ALA A 83 -3.23 -5.11 11.86
C ALA A 83 -2.41 -4.12 12.71
N ARG A 84 -1.12 -4.00 12.41
CA ARG A 84 -0.20 -3.00 13.00
C ARG A 84 0.70 -2.42 11.93
N SER A 85 1.23 -1.21 12.11
CA SER A 85 2.22 -0.67 11.18
C SER A 85 3.48 -1.56 11.15
N LEU A 86 4.16 -1.63 10.00
CA LEU A 86 5.46 -2.32 9.89
C LEU A 86 6.47 -1.72 10.85
N ASP A 87 6.42 -0.40 11.08
CA ASP A 87 7.24 0.29 12.08
C ASP A 87 7.01 -0.26 13.50
N ASP A 88 5.75 -0.33 13.94
CA ASP A 88 5.39 -0.87 15.26
C ASP A 88 5.77 -2.35 15.38
N ALA A 89 5.54 -3.14 14.32
CA ALA A 89 5.96 -4.54 14.27
C ALA A 89 7.48 -4.71 14.47
N LYS A 90 8.29 -3.93 13.75
CA LYS A 90 9.75 -3.93 13.90
C LYS A 90 10.18 -3.51 15.31
N LYS A 91 9.55 -2.48 15.89
CA LYS A 91 9.84 -2.01 17.26
C LYS A 91 9.54 -3.09 18.31
N VAL A 92 8.41 -3.78 18.18
CA VAL A 92 8.01 -4.87 19.08
C VAL A 92 9.03 -6.02 19.04
N LEU A 93 9.44 -6.45 17.84
CA LEU A 93 10.45 -7.50 17.69
C LEU A 93 11.81 -7.08 18.26
N MET A 94 12.24 -5.85 18.01
CA MET A 94 13.50 -5.31 18.53
C MET A 94 13.51 -5.29 20.07
N ALA A 95 12.39 -4.92 20.70
CA ALA A 95 12.22 -4.93 22.15
C ALA A 95 12.20 -6.36 22.73
N ALA A 96 11.57 -7.32 22.03
CA ALA A 96 11.55 -8.72 22.45
C ALA A 96 12.96 -9.33 22.45
N SER A 97 13.74 -9.12 21.39
CA SER A 97 15.12 -9.61 21.28
C SER A 97 16.04 -9.06 22.38
N SER A 98 15.82 -7.82 22.79
CA SER A 98 16.59 -7.17 23.87
C SER A 98 16.26 -7.74 25.25
N ARG A 99 15.02 -8.23 25.48
CA ARG A 99 14.62 -8.87 26.74
C ARG A 99 15.17 -10.28 26.87
N SER A 100 15.12 -11.08 25.81
CA SER A 100 15.69 -12.44 25.82
C SER A 100 17.19 -12.43 26.11
N ALA A 101 17.93 -11.46 25.54
CA ALA A 101 19.37 -11.31 25.78
C ALA A 101 19.73 -10.89 27.22
N ALA A 102 18.78 -10.29 27.97
CA ALA A 102 18.98 -9.93 29.37
C ALA A 102 18.72 -11.14 30.31
N ASP A 103 17.81 -12.04 29.94
CA ASP A 103 17.43 -13.23 30.71
C ASP A 103 18.50 -14.34 30.61
N ASP A 104 19.13 -14.49 29.43
CA ASP A 104 20.27 -15.42 29.22
C ASP A 104 21.57 -14.97 29.91
N GLY A 105 21.58 -13.79 30.56
CA GLY A 105 22.75 -13.19 31.21
C GLY A 105 22.90 -13.47 32.70
N GLU A 106 21.97 -14.21 33.33
CA GLU A 106 21.92 -14.42 34.80
C GLU A 106 22.44 -15.79 35.30
N GLU A 107 23.06 -16.61 34.45
CA GLU A 107 23.87 -17.77 34.89
C GLU A 107 25.37 -17.52 34.66
N GLY A 108 25.99 -16.73 35.54
CA GLY A 108 27.45 -16.54 35.51
C GLY A 108 27.93 -15.40 36.41
N GLY A 109 28.41 -15.75 37.60
CA GLY A 109 28.69 -14.80 38.68
C GLY A 109 29.74 -13.72 38.41
N GLY A 110 29.58 -12.63 39.17
CA GLY A 110 30.64 -11.84 39.80
C GLY A 110 31.72 -11.23 38.90
N GLY A 111 31.62 -9.92 38.64
CA GLY A 111 32.77 -9.13 38.22
C GLY A 111 32.40 -7.83 37.54
N GLY A 112 32.40 -6.73 38.29
CA GLY A 112 32.22 -5.39 37.78
C GLY A 112 33.23 -5.05 36.68
N ARG A 113 32.71 -4.78 35.49
CA ARG A 113 33.35 -3.99 34.44
C ARG A 113 32.22 -3.38 33.64
N GLU A 114 32.15 -2.05 33.63
CA GLU A 114 31.35 -1.29 32.68
C GLU A 114 31.65 -1.83 31.28
N ARG A 115 30.73 -2.66 30.77
CA ARG A 115 30.84 -3.18 29.41
C ARG A 115 30.50 -2.03 28.48
N LYS A 116 31.54 -1.46 27.87
CA LYS A 116 31.44 -0.72 26.61
C LYS A 116 30.40 -1.40 25.74
N VAL A 117 29.34 -0.67 25.40
CA VAL A 117 28.31 -1.06 24.43
C VAL A 117 29.04 -1.57 23.19
N GLY A 118 29.05 -2.89 23.06
CA GLY A 118 29.65 -3.61 21.95
C GLY A 118 28.88 -3.25 20.70
N ARG A 119 29.40 -2.28 19.96
CA ARG A 119 29.05 -2.02 18.56
C ARG A 119 29.53 -3.22 17.74
N GLN A 120 28.77 -4.31 17.76
CA GLN A 120 29.00 -5.47 16.90
C GLN A 120 28.06 -5.42 15.69
N SER A 121 28.67 -5.12 14.55
CA SER A 121 28.44 -5.70 13.22
C SER A 121 26.99 -5.96 12.78
N GLY A 122 26.47 -5.10 11.89
CA GLY A 122 25.48 -5.53 10.88
C GLY A 122 24.20 -4.71 10.72
N GLY A 123 23.93 -3.70 11.54
CA GLY A 123 23.15 -2.50 11.17
C GLY A 123 21.77 -2.60 10.50
N GLN A 124 21.05 -3.73 10.52
CA GLN A 124 19.65 -3.79 10.09
C GLN A 124 18.80 -4.33 11.25
N GLY A 125 17.76 -3.59 11.61
CA GLY A 125 16.77 -4.02 12.59
C GLY A 125 15.97 -5.23 12.07
N PRO A 126 14.92 -5.65 12.80
CA PRO A 126 14.08 -6.76 12.39
C PRO A 126 13.56 -6.61 10.94
N THR A 127 13.62 -7.69 10.18
CA THR A 127 13.20 -7.76 8.77
C THR A 127 11.70 -8.03 8.66
N ILE A 128 11.15 -7.88 7.45
CA ILE A 128 9.77 -8.31 7.17
C ILE A 128 9.60 -9.82 7.34
N LEU A 129 10.62 -10.62 7.00
CA LEU A 129 10.55 -12.07 7.21
C LEU A 129 10.48 -12.43 8.70
N ASP A 130 11.16 -11.68 9.57
CA ASP A 130 11.03 -11.83 11.02
C ASP A 130 9.61 -11.52 11.50
N ILE A 131 8.95 -10.51 10.92
CA ILE A 131 7.54 -10.20 11.20
C ILE A 131 6.61 -11.33 10.75
N LEU A 132 6.80 -11.85 9.54
CA LEU A 132 5.98 -12.96 9.03
C LEU A 132 6.17 -14.24 9.86
N SER A 133 7.37 -14.42 10.43
CA SER A 133 7.74 -15.54 11.30
C SER A 133 7.39 -15.32 12.77
N ASP A 134 6.78 -14.19 13.13
CA ASP A 134 6.37 -13.92 14.50
C ASP A 134 5.34 -14.95 14.99
N GLY A 135 5.52 -15.38 16.24
CA GLY A 135 4.74 -16.46 16.85
C GLY A 135 5.16 -17.88 16.44
N LYS A 136 6.28 -18.05 15.71
CA LYS A 136 6.82 -19.35 15.25
C LYS A 136 5.76 -20.20 14.50
N PRO A 137 5.21 -19.70 13.38
CA PRO A 137 4.21 -20.41 12.60
C PRO A 137 4.78 -21.71 12.02
N SER A 138 3.89 -22.65 11.69
CA SER A 138 4.29 -23.83 10.92
C SER A 138 4.85 -23.44 9.54
N PRO A 139 5.65 -24.29 8.87
CA PRO A 139 6.15 -23.99 7.53
C PRO A 139 5.04 -23.67 6.50
N GLU A 140 3.90 -24.37 6.59
CA GLU A 140 2.74 -24.12 5.73
C GLU A 140 2.11 -22.74 6.00
N GLU A 141 1.98 -22.37 7.29
CA GLU A 141 1.45 -21.07 7.67
C GLU A 141 2.39 -19.93 7.29
N LEU A 142 3.70 -20.10 7.46
CA LEU A 142 4.69 -19.12 7.02
C LEU A 142 4.62 -18.93 5.50
N ASN A 143 4.53 -20.02 4.74
CA ASN A 143 4.40 -19.94 3.29
C ASN A 143 3.11 -19.22 2.87
N ARG A 144 1.98 -19.50 3.54
CA ARG A 144 0.71 -18.78 3.34
C ARG A 144 0.86 -17.28 3.63
N ARG A 145 1.54 -16.91 4.72
CA ARG A 145 1.82 -15.50 5.07
C ARG A 145 2.69 -14.81 4.02
N ARG A 146 3.72 -15.50 3.50
CA ARG A 146 4.55 -15.00 2.40
C ARG A 146 3.76 -14.78 1.11
N ILE A 147 2.88 -15.71 0.76
CA ILE A 147 1.96 -15.58 -0.40
C ILE A 147 1.06 -14.36 -0.24
N ASN A 148 0.40 -14.23 0.91
CA ASN A 148 -0.48 -13.10 1.21
C ASN A 148 0.29 -11.75 1.18
N PHE A 149 1.50 -11.75 1.72
CA PHE A 149 2.42 -10.61 1.64
C PHE A 149 2.75 -10.25 0.18
N ALA A 150 3.14 -11.23 -0.63
CA ALA A 150 3.48 -11.05 -2.04
C ALA A 150 2.30 -10.50 -2.87
N VAL A 151 1.11 -11.09 -2.71
CA VAL A 151 -0.10 -10.68 -3.44
C VAL A 151 -0.54 -9.26 -3.07
N SER A 152 -0.57 -8.94 -1.78
CA SER A 152 -0.91 -7.59 -1.31
C SER A 152 0.16 -6.55 -1.69
N LEU A 153 1.45 -6.89 -1.57
CA LEU A 153 2.57 -6.04 -1.99
C LEU A 153 2.51 -5.72 -3.49
N ALA A 154 2.28 -6.72 -4.34
CA ALA A 154 2.12 -6.54 -5.77
C ALA A 154 0.96 -5.59 -6.09
N THR A 155 -0.20 -5.85 -5.48
CA THR A 155 -1.42 -5.06 -5.72
C THR A 155 -1.24 -3.60 -5.28
N TYR A 156 -0.77 -3.35 -4.06
CA TYR A 156 -0.54 -1.99 -3.57
C TYR A 156 0.57 -1.26 -4.31
N SER A 157 1.60 -1.97 -4.79
CA SER A 157 2.70 -1.38 -5.57
C SER A 157 2.19 -0.79 -6.90
N ILE A 158 1.33 -1.52 -7.61
CA ILE A 158 0.69 -1.02 -8.83
C ILE A 158 -0.27 0.14 -8.54
N ILE A 159 -1.07 0.02 -7.49
CA ILE A 159 -1.99 1.08 -7.03
C ILE A 159 -1.22 2.37 -6.71
N CYS A 160 -0.13 2.27 -5.94
CA CYS A 160 0.71 3.41 -5.59
C CYS A 160 1.33 4.05 -6.82
N TYR A 161 1.79 3.25 -7.78
CA TYR A 161 2.31 3.75 -9.04
C TYR A 161 1.24 4.48 -9.86
N VAL A 162 0.11 3.82 -10.16
CA VAL A 162 -0.95 4.34 -11.03
C VAL A 162 -1.56 5.62 -10.47
N PHE A 163 -1.89 5.63 -9.19
CA PHE A 163 -2.48 6.81 -8.55
C PHE A 163 -1.44 7.78 -8.01
N HIS A 164 -0.15 7.51 -8.22
CA HIS A 164 0.95 8.36 -7.76
C HIS A 164 0.82 8.69 -6.27
N ILE A 165 0.59 7.65 -5.47
CA ILE A 165 0.46 7.75 -4.01
C ILE A 165 1.86 7.93 -3.41
N LYS A 166 1.97 8.88 -2.48
CA LYS A 166 3.22 9.36 -1.92
C LYS A 166 3.26 9.08 -0.42
N ASP A 167 4.31 9.53 0.24
CA ASP A 167 4.47 9.40 1.70
C ASP A 167 4.38 7.94 2.19
N ARG A 168 4.98 7.02 1.41
CA ARG A 168 4.98 5.59 1.70
C ARG A 168 6.20 5.23 2.54
N HIS A 169 6.01 5.15 3.86
CA HIS A 169 6.99 4.68 4.84
C HIS A 169 6.38 3.58 5.71
N ASN A 170 7.20 2.88 6.50
CA ASN A 170 6.75 1.73 7.31
C ASN A 170 5.69 2.08 8.38
N GLY A 171 5.58 3.35 8.77
CA GLY A 171 4.45 3.85 9.57
C GLY A 171 3.08 3.85 8.85
N ASN A 172 3.07 4.01 7.52
CA ASN A 172 1.86 4.09 6.69
C ASN A 172 1.54 2.77 5.96
N ILE A 173 2.28 1.71 6.27
CA ILE A 173 2.07 0.36 5.76
C ILE A 173 1.81 -0.52 6.96
N MET A 174 0.58 -1.03 7.07
CA MET A 174 0.19 -1.99 8.08
C MET A 174 0.40 -3.42 7.58
N ILE A 175 0.49 -4.37 8.50
CA ILE A 175 0.50 -5.80 8.23
C ILE A 175 -0.51 -6.49 9.15
N ASP A 176 -1.34 -7.36 8.56
CA ASP A 176 -2.28 -8.19 9.30
C ASP A 176 -1.65 -9.53 9.74
N ARG A 177 -2.42 -10.34 10.48
CA ARG A 177 -1.97 -11.63 11.01
C ARG A 177 -1.78 -12.71 9.95
N ASP A 178 -2.50 -12.58 8.84
CA ASP A 178 -2.42 -13.50 7.73
C ASP A 178 -1.27 -13.14 6.77
N GLY A 179 -0.57 -12.03 7.03
CA GLY A 179 0.62 -11.59 6.29
C GLY A 179 0.32 -10.56 5.18
N HIS A 180 -0.92 -10.10 5.01
CA HIS A 180 -1.21 -9.07 4.02
C HIS A 180 -0.72 -7.70 4.51
N ILE A 181 -0.16 -6.91 3.59
CA ILE A 181 0.07 -5.49 3.84
C ILE A 181 -1.17 -4.66 3.51
N ILE A 182 -1.40 -3.60 4.26
CA ILE A 182 -2.49 -2.65 4.04
C ILE A 182 -1.90 -1.24 4.10
N HIS A 183 -1.98 -0.50 2.99
CA HIS A 183 -1.57 0.90 2.99
C HIS A 183 -2.65 1.76 3.65
N ILE A 184 -2.24 2.72 4.46
CA ILE A 184 -3.11 3.72 5.10
C ILE A 184 -2.60 5.13 4.82
N ASP A 185 -3.41 6.14 5.13
CA ASP A 185 -3.07 7.56 4.93
C ASP A 185 -2.78 7.88 3.45
N PHE A 186 -3.83 8.05 2.65
CA PHE A 186 -3.70 8.39 1.23
C PHE A 186 -3.77 9.91 1.01
N GLY A 187 -3.31 10.68 2.00
CA GLY A 187 -3.34 12.14 1.98
C GLY A 187 -2.54 12.78 0.84
N PHE A 188 -1.71 12.04 0.11
CA PHE A 188 -0.88 12.57 -0.98
C PHE A 188 -0.93 11.66 -2.20
N PHE A 189 -1.76 12.01 -3.19
CA PHE A 189 -1.92 11.23 -4.42
C PHE A 189 -2.35 12.07 -5.64
N LEU A 190 -2.33 11.44 -6.81
CA LEU A 190 -2.61 11.93 -8.17
C LEU A 190 -1.67 13.01 -8.68
N SER A 191 -1.80 14.23 -8.13
CA SER A 191 -1.03 15.39 -8.57
C SER A 191 0.43 15.30 -8.12
N ARG A 192 1.36 15.58 -9.04
CA ARG A 192 2.78 15.78 -8.68
C ARG A 192 2.99 16.92 -7.68
N ARG A 193 2.12 17.93 -7.68
CA ARG A 193 2.20 19.10 -6.77
C ARG A 193 1.67 18.76 -5.37
N ASN A 194 0.96 17.65 -5.21
CA ASN A 194 0.49 17.14 -3.93
C ASN A 194 1.61 16.38 -3.20
N THR A 195 2.67 17.05 -2.75
CA THR A 195 3.85 16.42 -2.13
C THR A 195 4.03 16.87 -0.67
N PRO A 196 4.35 15.96 0.27
CA PRO A 196 4.65 16.34 1.65
C PRO A 196 5.88 17.26 1.71
N GLY A 197 5.77 18.40 2.39
CA GLY A 197 6.92 19.24 2.74
C GLY A 197 7.76 19.82 1.58
N GLN A 198 7.22 19.91 0.35
CA GLN A 198 7.88 20.45 -0.85
C GLN A 198 9.18 19.75 -1.30
N ILE A 199 9.59 18.63 -0.68
CA ILE A 199 10.77 17.85 -1.08
C ILE A 199 10.30 16.59 -1.80
N SER A 200 10.54 16.49 -3.11
CA SER A 200 10.20 15.31 -3.89
C SER A 200 11.28 14.23 -3.75
N PHE A 201 10.95 13.16 -3.03
CA PHE A 201 11.76 11.94 -2.95
C PHE A 201 11.32 10.86 -3.96
N GLU A 202 10.38 11.18 -4.85
CA GLU A 202 9.62 10.22 -5.66
C GLU A 202 10.29 9.88 -7.00
N LYS A 203 11.51 9.36 -6.98
CA LYS A 203 12.12 8.79 -8.19
C LYS A 203 11.90 7.28 -8.34
N ALA A 204 11.53 6.60 -7.25
CA ALA A 204 11.09 5.21 -7.30
C ALA A 204 9.62 5.14 -7.74
N PRO A 205 9.25 4.23 -8.66
CA PRO A 205 7.85 4.02 -9.04
C PRO A 205 6.93 3.66 -7.87
N PHE A 206 7.42 2.84 -6.94
CA PHE A 206 6.77 2.49 -5.68
C PHE A 206 7.83 2.01 -4.66
N LYS A 207 7.43 1.88 -3.39
CA LYS A 207 8.31 1.37 -2.33
C LYS A 207 8.45 -0.14 -2.44
N LEU A 208 9.65 -0.60 -2.81
CA LEU A 208 10.07 -1.99 -2.76
C LEU A 208 11.44 -2.03 -2.07
N SER A 209 11.43 -2.11 -0.74
CA SER A 209 12.63 -2.17 0.08
C SER A 209 13.32 -3.53 -0.07
N ASP A 210 14.61 -3.59 0.28
CA ASP A 210 15.40 -4.82 0.16
C ASP A 210 14.82 -5.94 1.04
N ASP A 211 14.34 -5.61 2.25
CA ASP A 211 13.70 -6.57 3.17
C ASP A 211 12.36 -7.12 2.65
N ALA A 212 11.57 -6.29 1.95
CA ALA A 212 10.33 -6.72 1.31
C ALA A 212 10.62 -7.64 0.12
N PHE A 213 11.66 -7.31 -0.64
CA PHE A 213 12.12 -8.11 -1.76
C PHE A 213 12.68 -9.47 -1.31
N GLU A 214 13.41 -9.51 -0.20
CA GLU A 214 13.88 -10.75 0.43
C GLU A 214 12.72 -11.59 0.97
N ALA A 215 11.69 -10.98 1.57
CA ALA A 215 10.52 -11.69 2.10
C ALA A 215 9.75 -12.44 1.00
N VAL A 216 9.70 -11.91 -0.22
CA VAL A 216 9.09 -12.58 -1.39
C VAL A 216 10.04 -13.59 -2.06
N GLY A 217 11.28 -13.74 -1.59
CA GLY A 217 12.24 -14.75 -2.08
C GLY A 217 13.21 -14.26 -3.17
N GLY A 218 13.11 -13.00 -3.60
CA GLY A 218 13.94 -12.43 -4.67
C GLY A 218 13.78 -13.11 -6.04
N PRO A 219 14.61 -12.78 -7.06
CA PRO A 219 14.43 -13.20 -8.45
C PRO A 219 14.95 -14.62 -8.71
N ALA A 220 15.30 -15.37 -7.65
CA ALA A 220 15.55 -16.80 -7.76
C ALA A 220 14.27 -17.51 -8.24
N LYS A 221 14.33 -18.81 -8.55
CA LYS A 221 13.15 -19.61 -8.89
C LYS A 221 12.23 -19.85 -7.66
N ASP A 222 11.90 -18.80 -6.93
CA ASP A 222 10.93 -18.80 -5.84
C ASP A 222 9.53 -18.58 -6.43
N GLU A 223 8.62 -19.50 -6.13
CA GLU A 223 7.23 -19.45 -6.61
C GLU A 223 6.48 -18.22 -6.06
N VAL A 224 6.83 -17.73 -4.87
CA VAL A 224 6.23 -16.54 -4.25
C VAL A 224 6.65 -15.28 -5.01
N TYR A 225 7.89 -15.19 -5.49
CA TYR A 225 8.33 -14.07 -6.30
C TYR A 225 7.67 -14.07 -7.68
N GLN A 226 7.55 -15.24 -8.32
CA GLN A 226 6.83 -15.36 -9.59
C GLN A 226 5.36 -14.93 -9.42
N LEU A 227 4.71 -15.36 -8.35
CA LEU A 227 3.36 -14.92 -7.99
C LEU A 227 3.29 -13.40 -7.77
N PHE A 228 4.27 -12.79 -7.11
CA PHE A 228 4.35 -11.33 -6.97
C PHE A 228 4.41 -10.62 -8.33
N GLU A 229 5.28 -11.07 -9.24
CA GLU A 229 5.40 -10.47 -10.58
C GLU A 229 4.11 -10.64 -11.39
N GLU A 230 3.55 -11.85 -11.42
CA GLU A 230 2.30 -12.15 -12.13
C GLU A 230 1.13 -11.34 -11.57
N THR A 231 1.00 -11.26 -10.25
CA THR A 231 -0.06 -10.47 -9.59
C THR A 231 0.06 -8.99 -9.95
N ALA A 232 1.28 -8.44 -10.00
CA ALA A 232 1.52 -7.04 -10.35
C ALA A 232 1.19 -6.77 -11.83
N ILE A 233 1.55 -7.69 -12.72
CA ILE A 233 1.22 -7.63 -14.14
C ILE A 233 -0.30 -7.60 -14.34
N GLU A 234 -1.01 -8.58 -13.79
CA GLU A 234 -2.46 -8.67 -13.94
C GLU A 234 -3.16 -7.45 -13.33
N ALA A 235 -2.76 -7.00 -12.15
CA ALA A 235 -3.29 -5.80 -11.53
C ALA A 235 -3.18 -4.57 -12.46
N PHE A 236 -2.01 -4.37 -13.08
CA PHE A 236 -1.80 -3.27 -14.02
C PHE A 236 -2.66 -3.40 -15.27
N LEU A 237 -2.75 -4.59 -15.86
CA LEU A 237 -3.54 -4.85 -17.06
C LEU A 237 -5.05 -4.66 -16.81
N HIS A 238 -5.58 -5.13 -15.68
CA HIS A 238 -6.99 -4.95 -15.33
C HIS A 238 -7.34 -3.47 -15.11
N ILE A 239 -6.47 -2.71 -14.44
CA ILE A 239 -6.64 -1.25 -14.31
C ILE A 239 -6.58 -0.59 -15.68
N ARG A 240 -5.60 -0.95 -16.52
CA ARG A 240 -5.42 -0.39 -17.87
C ARG A 240 -6.66 -0.63 -18.75
N ARG A 241 -7.25 -1.82 -18.71
CA ARG A 241 -8.49 -2.17 -19.44
C ARG A 241 -9.71 -1.39 -18.94
N ASN A 242 -9.76 -1.09 -17.65
CA ASN A 242 -10.86 -0.39 -16.99
C ASN A 242 -10.59 1.11 -16.76
N ALA A 243 -9.52 1.66 -17.36
CA ALA A 243 -9.06 3.03 -17.12
C ALA A 243 -10.13 4.09 -17.38
N HIS A 244 -11.02 3.84 -18.33
CA HIS A 244 -12.13 4.75 -18.66
C HIS A 244 -13.07 5.01 -17.48
N ILE A 245 -13.27 4.04 -16.57
CA ILE A 245 -14.07 4.22 -15.35
C ILE A 245 -13.36 5.17 -14.40
N LEU A 246 -12.06 4.93 -14.18
CA LEU A 246 -11.21 5.72 -13.28
C LEU A 246 -11.03 7.15 -13.79
N VAL A 247 -10.73 7.34 -15.08
CA VAL A 247 -10.64 8.67 -15.72
C VAL A 247 -11.93 9.44 -15.50
N ARG A 248 -13.09 8.81 -15.70
CA ARG A 248 -14.38 9.49 -15.54
C ARG A 248 -14.65 9.86 -14.09
N LEU A 249 -14.34 8.98 -13.15
CA LEU A 249 -14.50 9.24 -11.73
C LEU A 249 -13.59 10.39 -11.25
N ILE A 250 -12.32 10.39 -11.70
CA ILE A 250 -11.36 11.47 -11.43
C ILE A 250 -11.86 12.79 -12.03
N GLU A 251 -12.30 12.79 -13.29
CA GLU A 251 -12.80 13.99 -13.97
C GLU A 251 -14.02 14.61 -13.28
N ILE A 252 -15.03 13.80 -12.95
CA ILE A 252 -16.24 14.28 -12.27
C ILE A 252 -15.88 14.88 -10.91
N THR A 253 -15.05 14.18 -10.13
CA THR A 253 -14.66 14.62 -8.79
C THR A 253 -13.83 15.89 -8.85
N MET A 254 -12.88 15.99 -9.79
CA MET A 254 -12.07 17.18 -10.01
C MET A 254 -12.92 18.41 -10.33
N ARG A 255 -14.00 18.26 -11.12
CA ARG A 255 -14.91 19.37 -11.42
C ARG A 255 -15.77 19.77 -10.22
N GLY A 256 -16.16 18.81 -9.38
CA GLY A 256 -16.93 19.07 -8.17
C GLY A 256 -16.10 19.71 -7.05
N PHE A 257 -14.83 19.33 -6.95
CA PHE A 257 -13.93 19.74 -5.86
C PHE A 257 -12.55 20.17 -6.39
N PRO A 258 -12.46 21.21 -7.24
CA PRO A 258 -11.22 21.58 -7.94
C PRO A 258 -10.11 22.08 -7.01
N THR A 259 -10.45 22.45 -5.77
CA THR A 259 -9.50 22.96 -4.77
C THR A 259 -8.83 21.86 -3.95
N LEU A 260 -9.21 20.58 -4.11
CA LEU A 260 -8.54 19.49 -3.41
C LEU A 260 -7.07 19.38 -3.87
N PRO A 261 -6.10 19.22 -2.94
CA PRO A 261 -4.69 19.12 -3.27
C PRO A 261 -4.34 18.07 -4.34
N CYS A 262 -5.05 16.94 -4.39
CA CYS A 262 -4.85 15.87 -5.38
C CYS A 262 -5.15 16.31 -6.81
N PHE A 263 -5.85 17.43 -7.00
CA PHE A 263 -6.13 18.04 -8.30
C PHE A 263 -5.32 19.30 -8.58
N ALA A 264 -4.31 19.61 -7.75
CA ALA A 264 -3.40 20.71 -8.01
C ALA A 264 -2.71 20.52 -9.39
N GLY A 265 -2.93 21.42 -10.34
CA GLY A 265 -2.50 21.24 -11.74
C GLY A 265 -3.64 20.98 -12.73
N GLY A 266 -4.88 20.80 -12.25
CA GLY A 266 -6.06 20.72 -13.10
C GLY A 266 -6.03 19.53 -14.06
N GLU A 267 -6.34 19.77 -15.34
CA GLU A 267 -6.43 18.71 -16.35
C GLU A 267 -5.11 17.95 -16.61
N GLU A 268 -3.95 18.52 -16.24
CA GLU A 268 -2.67 17.81 -16.29
C GLU A 268 -2.70 16.51 -15.47
N VAL A 269 -3.44 16.47 -14.38
CA VAL A 269 -3.56 15.31 -13.49
C VAL A 269 -4.12 14.08 -14.24
N LEU A 270 -5.12 14.28 -15.10
CA LEU A 270 -5.69 13.20 -15.90
C LEU A 270 -4.72 12.73 -16.99
N ASN A 271 -3.98 13.66 -17.62
CA ASN A 271 -2.94 13.30 -18.59
C ASN A 271 -1.85 12.44 -17.94
N GLU A 272 -1.37 12.86 -16.77
CA GLU A 272 -0.35 12.13 -16.02
C GLU A 272 -0.85 10.75 -15.57
N PHE A 273 -2.12 10.63 -15.16
CA PHE A 273 -2.74 9.34 -14.83
C PHE A 273 -2.77 8.40 -16.04
N VAL A 274 -3.22 8.89 -17.20
CA VAL A 274 -3.30 8.10 -18.43
C VAL A 274 -1.91 7.74 -18.97
N ASP A 275 -0.92 8.63 -18.83
CA ASP A 275 0.48 8.36 -19.17
C ASP A 275 1.06 7.21 -18.35
N ARG A 276 0.76 7.14 -17.05
CA ARG A 276 1.20 6.04 -16.18
C ARG A 276 0.61 4.69 -16.58
N LEU A 277 -0.58 4.68 -17.15
CA LEU A 277 -1.20 3.47 -17.71
C LEU A 277 -0.69 3.09 -19.10
N GLN A 278 0.22 3.88 -19.67
CA GLN A 278 0.78 3.67 -21.02
C GLN A 278 -0.34 3.59 -22.09
N LEU A 279 -1.39 4.40 -21.91
CA LEU A 279 -2.55 4.44 -22.80
C LEU A 279 -2.43 5.57 -23.83
N SER A 280 -2.56 5.20 -25.11
CA SER A 280 -2.42 6.07 -26.30
C SER A 280 -1.02 6.69 -26.48
N ALA A 281 -0.50 6.76 -27.70
CA ALA A 281 0.74 7.51 -28.00
C ALA A 281 0.49 9.01 -28.25
N ASP A 282 -0.75 9.38 -28.59
CA ASP A 282 -1.07 10.73 -29.04
C ASP A 282 -1.67 11.54 -27.89
N ALA A 283 -0.86 12.42 -27.30
CA ALA A 283 -1.26 13.34 -26.25
C ALA A 283 -2.24 14.43 -26.75
N THR A 284 -2.26 14.72 -28.06
CA THR A 284 -3.15 15.77 -28.61
C THR A 284 -4.62 15.37 -28.58
N LYS A 285 -4.91 14.06 -28.54
CA LYS A 285 -6.24 13.48 -28.39
C LYS A 285 -6.74 13.43 -26.93
N ARG A 286 -5.90 13.80 -25.96
CA ARG A 286 -6.18 13.69 -24.51
C ARG A 286 -6.53 15.04 -23.89
N ARG A 287 -7.54 15.71 -24.44
CA ARG A 287 -8.11 16.89 -23.78
C ARG A 287 -9.26 16.42 -22.90
N PHE A 288 -9.12 16.55 -21.59
CA PHE A 288 -10.12 16.11 -20.64
C PHE A 288 -11.14 17.23 -20.31
N ASP A 289 -11.68 17.84 -21.39
CA ASP A 289 -12.66 18.92 -21.34
C ASP A 289 -14.11 18.40 -21.31
N GLY A 290 -14.32 17.09 -21.10
CA GLY A 290 -15.62 16.44 -20.94
C GLY A 290 -16.15 15.88 -22.25
N GLY A 291 -16.33 16.74 -23.26
CA GLY A 291 -16.77 16.30 -24.59
C GLY A 291 -15.76 15.34 -25.22
N LYS A 292 -14.48 15.71 -25.21
CA LYS A 292 -13.40 14.88 -25.73
C LYS A 292 -13.05 13.71 -24.80
N THR A 293 -13.27 13.84 -23.49
CA THR A 293 -13.14 12.72 -22.55
C THR A 293 -14.07 11.57 -22.93
N MET A 294 -15.34 11.86 -23.23
CA MET A 294 -16.30 10.84 -23.64
C MET A 294 -15.96 10.21 -24.99
N GLN A 295 -15.42 11.00 -25.93
CA GLN A 295 -14.90 10.47 -27.19
C GLN A 295 -13.72 9.52 -26.95
N TRP A 296 -12.73 9.93 -26.16
CA TRP A 296 -11.59 9.10 -25.79
C TRP A 296 -12.04 7.79 -25.12
N ILE A 297 -13.01 7.84 -24.20
CA ILE A 297 -13.58 6.65 -23.56
C ILE A 297 -14.17 5.69 -24.59
N ARG A 298 -14.90 6.19 -25.60
CA ARG A 298 -15.47 5.34 -26.66
C ARG A 298 -14.38 4.69 -27.50
N GLU A 299 -13.41 5.48 -27.95
CA GLU A 299 -12.28 4.99 -28.74
C GLU A 299 -11.47 3.94 -27.96
N GLU A 300 -11.24 4.14 -26.67
CA GLU A 300 -10.57 3.15 -25.81
C GLU A 300 -11.40 1.86 -25.68
N LYS A 301 -12.71 1.95 -25.44
CA LYS A 301 -13.57 0.75 -25.38
C LYS A 301 -13.57 -0.04 -26.70
N GLU A 302 -13.56 0.66 -27.83
CA GLU A 302 -13.45 0.03 -29.14
C GLU A 302 -12.09 -0.66 -29.33
N LYS A 303 -10.99 -0.05 -28.89
CA LYS A 303 -9.65 -0.68 -28.92
C LYS A 303 -9.62 -2.01 -28.17
N TRP A 304 -10.18 -2.05 -26.96
CA TRP A 304 -10.25 -3.30 -26.19
C TRP A 304 -11.17 -4.34 -26.82
N SER A 305 -12.02 -3.97 -27.78
CA SER A 305 -12.92 -4.85 -28.53
C SER A 305 -12.28 -5.45 -29.80
N GLN A 306 -11.02 -5.15 -30.09
CA GLN A 306 -10.29 -5.61 -31.29
C GLN A 306 -9.83 -7.08 -31.23
N SER A 307 -9.31 -7.55 -32.38
CA SER A 307 -8.78 -8.91 -32.62
C SER A 307 -7.79 -9.39 -31.56
N GLN A 308 -7.79 -10.69 -31.28
CA GLN A 308 -6.90 -11.39 -30.33
C GLN A 308 -5.42 -10.99 -30.46
N SER A 309 -4.94 -10.77 -31.69
CA SER A 309 -3.54 -10.37 -31.93
C SER A 309 -3.16 -9.01 -31.34
N GLN A 310 -4.08 -8.04 -31.28
CA GLN A 310 -3.79 -6.73 -30.69
C GLN A 310 -3.81 -6.80 -29.15
N ARG A 311 -4.72 -7.60 -28.57
CA ARG A 311 -4.78 -7.83 -27.13
C ARG A 311 -3.50 -8.46 -26.59
N GLU A 312 -2.94 -9.42 -27.34
CA GLU A 312 -1.68 -10.06 -26.99
C GLU A 312 -0.50 -9.08 -27.01
N LYS A 313 -0.42 -8.20 -28.02
CA LYS A 313 0.60 -7.14 -28.07
C LYS A 313 0.48 -6.16 -26.91
N ASP A 314 -0.73 -5.74 -26.59
CA ASP A 314 -0.98 -4.81 -25.47
C ASP A 314 -0.64 -5.46 -24.12
N ARG A 315 -0.93 -6.76 -23.97
CA ARG A 315 -0.53 -7.56 -22.81
C ARG A 315 1.00 -7.61 -22.69
N GLN A 316 1.71 -7.99 -23.75
CA GLN A 316 3.17 -8.05 -23.77
C GLN A 316 3.81 -6.70 -23.42
N GLN A 317 3.27 -5.60 -23.95
CA GLN A 317 3.71 -4.26 -23.60
C GLN A 317 3.52 -3.95 -22.11
N GLY A 318 2.36 -4.29 -21.54
CA GLY A 318 2.08 -4.12 -20.12
C GLY A 318 3.00 -4.95 -19.24
N GLU A 319 3.25 -6.21 -19.61
CA GLU A 319 4.17 -7.12 -18.93
C GLU A 319 5.59 -6.58 -18.89
N GLU A 320 6.15 -6.18 -20.04
CA GLU A 320 7.48 -5.60 -20.13
C GLU A 320 7.60 -4.33 -19.29
N TYR A 321 6.55 -3.49 -19.32
CA TYR A 321 6.50 -2.26 -18.56
C TYR A 321 6.53 -2.50 -17.05
N VAL A 322 5.69 -3.41 -16.54
CA VAL A 322 5.63 -3.73 -15.11
C VAL A 322 6.93 -4.34 -14.62
N LYS A 323 7.53 -5.27 -15.38
CA LYS A 323 8.86 -5.82 -15.04
C LYS A 323 9.93 -4.73 -14.94
N LYS A 324 9.89 -3.75 -15.85
CA LYS A 324 10.78 -2.57 -15.77
C LYS A 324 10.49 -1.68 -14.56
N LEU A 325 9.22 -1.54 -14.14
CA LEU A 325 8.86 -0.80 -12.92
C LEU A 325 9.39 -1.49 -11.67
N ILE A 326 9.25 -2.82 -11.57
CA ILE A 326 9.78 -3.62 -10.45
C ILE A 326 11.30 -3.45 -10.37
N GLY A 327 12.00 -3.64 -11.49
CA GLY A 327 13.46 -3.47 -11.55
C GLY A 327 13.97 -2.07 -11.19
N LYS A 328 13.19 -1.01 -11.48
CA LYS A 328 13.50 0.37 -11.08
C LYS A 328 13.20 0.68 -9.61
N SER A 329 12.29 -0.07 -9.00
CA SER A 329 11.83 0.14 -7.63
C SER A 329 12.72 -0.59 -6.62
N HIS A 330 13.17 -1.80 -6.97
CA HIS A 330 14.10 -2.58 -6.16
C HIS A 330 15.46 -1.87 -5.99
N GLY A 331 15.99 -1.86 -4.77
CA GLY A 331 17.29 -1.27 -4.45
C GLY A 331 17.39 0.25 -4.73
N ASN A 332 16.26 0.93 -4.89
CA ASN A 332 16.25 2.33 -5.29
C ASN A 332 16.80 3.23 -4.19
N TRP A 333 17.85 3.99 -4.53
CA TRP A 333 18.51 4.91 -3.60
C TRP A 333 17.57 5.94 -2.97
N PHE A 334 16.56 6.41 -3.69
CA PHE A 334 15.61 7.39 -3.18
C PHE A 334 14.68 6.80 -2.13
N THR A 335 14.27 5.53 -2.28
CA THR A 335 13.52 4.79 -1.26
C THR A 335 14.34 4.73 0.03
N ARG A 336 15.60 4.29 -0.05
CA ARG A 336 16.51 4.22 1.11
C ARG A 336 16.74 5.58 1.76
N LYS A 337 16.91 6.64 0.95
CA LYS A 337 17.10 8.01 1.46
C LYS A 337 15.85 8.52 2.19
N TYR A 338 14.67 8.25 1.67
CA TYR A 338 13.41 8.66 2.28
C TYR A 338 13.14 7.88 3.57
N ASP A 339 13.42 6.58 3.59
CA ASP A 339 13.35 5.76 4.81
C ASP A 339 14.33 6.28 5.88
N LEU A 340 15.56 6.64 5.49
CA LEU A 340 16.53 7.26 6.41
C LEU A 340 16.04 8.61 6.92
N TYR A 341 15.44 9.44 6.07
CA TYR A 341 14.84 10.71 6.49
C TYR A 341 13.76 10.47 7.55
N GLN A 342 12.83 9.55 7.29
CA GLN A 342 11.74 9.19 8.21
C GLN A 342 12.27 8.60 9.53
N TYR A 343 13.33 7.80 9.50
CA TYR A 343 14.00 7.33 10.69
C TYR A 343 14.59 8.49 11.51
N MET A 344 15.30 9.41 10.86
CA MET A 344 15.97 10.53 11.53
C MET A 344 14.99 11.59 12.07
N THR A 345 13.87 11.84 11.38
CA THR A 345 12.91 12.89 11.79
C THR A 345 11.81 12.36 12.69
N ASN A 346 11.30 11.16 12.40
CA ASN A 346 10.08 10.62 13.01
C ASN A 346 10.32 9.32 13.78
N GLY A 347 11.56 8.80 13.80
CA GLY A 347 11.88 7.54 14.48
C GLY A 347 11.19 6.31 13.87
N ILE A 348 10.87 6.37 12.57
CA ILE A 348 10.23 5.27 11.82
C ILE A 348 11.31 4.31 11.34
N LEU A 349 11.22 3.03 11.72
CA LEU A 349 12.20 2.01 11.35
C LEU A 349 12.13 1.70 9.85
N MET A 350 13.30 1.62 9.22
CA MET A 350 13.50 1.32 7.79
C MET A 350 13.15 -0.12 7.46
#